data_AF-A0A2K3MA43-F1
#
_entry.id   AF-A0A2K3MA43-F1
#
_cell.length_a   1.000
_cell.length_b   1.000
_cell.length_c   1.000
_cell.angle_alpha   90.00
_cell.angle_beta   90.00
_cell.angle_gamma   90.00
#
_symmetry.space_group_name_H-M   'P 1'
#
loop_
_entity.id
_entity.type
_entity.pdbx_description
1 polymer ?
#
loop_
_entity_poly.entity_id
_entity_poly.type
_entity_poly.pdbx_seq_one_letter_code
_entity_poly.pdbx_strand_id
1 'polypeptide(L)' 'MDPNELVKLIDILNPKNKSGRITVIVRMGAENMRVKLPHLIRAVRGAGQVVTWVSDPMHGNTIKAPSGLKTRPFDSIR' A
#
# COMPACT_ATOMS: atom_id res chain seq x y z
N MET A 1 -1.38 -8.85 2.24
CA MET A 1 -2.72 -8.27 2.24
C MET A 1 -3.51 -8.97 1.16
N ASP A 2 -4.55 -9.68 1.55
CA ASP A 2 -5.54 -10.23 0.63
C ASP A 2 -6.42 -9.06 0.11
N PRO A 3 -6.67 -8.94 -1.22
CA PRO A 3 -7.60 -7.95 -1.74
C PRO A 3 -9.01 -7.98 -1.10
N ASN A 4 -9.54 -9.15 -0.76
CA ASN A 4 -10.87 -9.28 -0.14
C ASN A 4 -10.88 -8.73 1.29
N GLU A 5 -9.79 -8.95 2.03
CA GLU A 5 -9.63 -8.42 3.38
C GLU A 5 -9.57 -6.89 3.36
N LEU A 6 -8.84 -6.31 2.39
CA LEU A 6 -8.78 -4.85 2.21
C LEU A 6 -10.17 -4.25 1.95
N VAL A 7 -10.95 -4.85 1.05
CA VAL A 7 -12.33 -4.40 0.76
C VAL A 7 -13.18 -4.42 2.03
N LYS A 8 -13.16 -5.55 2.77
CA LYS A 8 -13.91 -5.69 4.03
C LYS A 8 -13.50 -4.65 5.07
N LEU A 9 -12.21 -4.34 5.20
CA LEU A 9 -11.71 -3.32 6.12
C LEU A 9 -12.19 -1.92 5.72
N ILE A 10 -12.19 -1.59 4.43
CA ILE A 10 -12.69 -0.31 3.96
C ILE A 10 -14.19 -0.17 4.22
N ASP A 11 -15.00 -1.23 4.03
CA ASP A 11 -16.43 -1.19 4.35
C ASP A 11 -16.69 -0.92 5.83
N ILE A 12 -15.92 -1.56 6.72
CA ILE A 12 -16.03 -1.34 8.17
C ILE A 12 -15.65 0.10 8.54
N LEU A 13 -14.58 0.63 7.95
CA LEU A 13 -14.01 1.93 8.34
C LEU A 13 -14.65 3.13 7.60
N ASN A 14 -15.28 2.89 6.45
CA ASN A 14 -15.94 3.89 5.61
C ASN A 14 -17.30 3.41 5.07
N PRO A 15 -18.26 3.06 5.93
CA PRO A 15 -19.53 2.46 5.52
C PRO A 15 -20.41 3.41 4.66
N LYS A 16 -20.13 4.71 4.69
CA LYS A 16 -20.80 5.73 3.86
C LYS A 16 -20.05 6.04 2.56
N ASN A 17 -18.96 5.32 2.28
CA ASN A 17 -18.07 5.53 1.14
C ASN A 17 -17.68 7.02 0.92
N LYS A 18 -17.43 7.75 2.01
CA LYS A 18 -17.10 9.18 1.95
C LYS A 18 -15.70 9.34 1.36
N SER A 19 -15.59 10.06 0.24
CA SER A 19 -14.31 10.36 -0.40
C SER A 19 -13.34 11.03 0.58
N GLY A 20 -12.08 10.61 0.56
CA GLY A 20 -11.02 11.11 1.44
C GLY A 20 -11.09 10.64 2.90
N ARG A 21 -12.11 9.85 3.31
CA ARG A 21 -12.20 9.32 4.69
C ARG A 21 -11.10 8.30 5.00
N ILE A 22 -10.71 7.51 4.00
CA ILE A 22 -9.71 6.45 4.10
C ILE A 22 -8.55 6.75 3.15
N THR A 23 -7.34 6.63 3.72
CA THR A 23 -6.09 6.64 2.99
C THR A 23 -5.46 5.26 3.09
N VAL A 24 -5.23 4.61 1.95
CA VAL A 24 -4.51 3.34 1.87
C VAL A 24 -3.05 3.64 1.57
N ILE A 25 -2.20 3.43 2.58
CA ILE A 25 -0.75 3.64 2.47
C ILE A 25 -0.08 2.33 2.05
N VAL A 26 0.56 2.33 0.87
CA VAL A 26 1.20 1.13 0.30
C VAL A 26 2.71 1.18 0.51
N ARG A 27 3.23 0.20 1.25
CA ARG A 27 4.65 0.10 1.65
C ARG A 27 5.20 -1.31 1.44
N MET A 28 5.13 -1.78 0.20
CA MET A 28 5.42 -3.17 -0.17
C MET A 28 6.89 -3.41 -0.58
N GLY A 29 7.65 -2.33 -0.78
CA GLY A 29 8.98 -2.36 -1.40
C GLY A 29 8.89 -2.36 -2.94
N ALA A 30 9.94 -1.87 -3.59
CA ALA A 30 9.98 -1.61 -5.04
C ALA A 30 9.68 -2.87 -5.87
N GLU A 31 10.29 -3.99 -5.50
CA GLU A 31 10.13 -5.29 -6.19
C GLU A 31 8.69 -5.82 -6.15
N ASN A 32 8.01 -5.67 -5.01
CA ASN A 32 6.68 -6.23 -4.83
C ASN A 32 5.58 -5.32 -5.34
N MET A 33 5.80 -4.01 -5.38
CA MET A 33 4.76 -3.03 -5.65
C MET A 33 4.10 -3.25 -7.02
N ARG A 34 4.91 -3.44 -8.06
CA ARG A 34 4.42 -3.65 -9.44
C ARG A 34 3.55 -4.90 -9.58
N VAL A 35 3.82 -5.92 -8.77
CA VAL A 35 3.09 -7.19 -8.81
C VAL A 35 1.82 -7.12 -7.96
N LYS A 36 1.93 -6.65 -6.72
CA LYS A 36 0.85 -6.79 -5.71
C LYS A 36 -0.15 -5.63 -5.74
N LEU A 37 0.29 -4.40 -5.95
CA LEU A 37 -0.58 -3.22 -5.88
C LEU A 37 -1.74 -3.24 -6.88
N PRO A 38 -1.55 -3.64 -8.15
CA PRO A 38 -2.66 -3.67 -9.11
C PRO A 38 -3.83 -4.55 -8.68
N HIS A 39 -3.56 -5.63 -7.93
CA HIS A 39 -4.58 -6.56 -7.46
C HIS A 39 -5.47 -5.91 -6.38
N LEU A 40 -4.87 -5.15 -5.47
CA LEU A 40 -5.59 -4.38 -4.46
C LEU A 40 -6.42 -3.25 -5.08
N ILE A 41 -5.84 -2.49 -6.01
CA ILE A 41 -6.56 -1.41 -6.71
C ILE A 41 -7.78 -1.96 -7.45
N ARG A 42 -7.63 -3.10 -8.16
CA ARG A 42 -8.74 -3.73 -8.88
C ARG A 42 -9.87 -4.16 -7.94
N ALA A 43 -9.55 -4.76 -6.79
CA ALA A 43 -10.57 -5.19 -5.83
C ALA A 43 -11.33 -4.00 -5.23
N VAL A 44 -10.62 -2.98 -4.75
CA VAL A 44 -11.25 -1.75 -4.19
C VAL A 44 -12.12 -1.05 -5.23
N ARG A 45 -11.62 -0.91 -6.47
CA ARG A 45 -12.38 -0.32 -7.57
C ARG A 45 -13.60 -1.18 -7.94
N GLY A 46 -13.46 -2.50 -7.97
CA GLY A 46 -14.55 -3.44 -8.25
C GLY A 46 -15.65 -3.41 -7.19
N ALA A 47 -15.28 -3.12 -5.93
CA ALA A 47 -16.22 -2.90 -4.83
C ALA A 47 -16.87 -1.50 -4.82
N GLY A 48 -16.51 -0.61 -5.77
CA GLY A 48 -17.04 0.76 -5.83
C GLY A 48 -16.56 1.68 -4.69
N GLN A 49 -15.52 1.28 -3.96
CA GLN A 49 -15.02 2.03 -2.81
C GLN A 49 -14.08 3.17 -3.25
N VAL A 50 -14.21 4.33 -2.60
CA VAL A 50 -13.41 5.52 -2.85
C VAL A 50 -12.42 5.73 -1.70
N VAL A 51 -11.13 5.64 -2.03
CA VAL A 51 -10.02 5.84 -1.10
C VAL A 51 -8.93 6.71 -1.71
N THR A 52 -8.15 7.35 -0.85
CA THR A 52 -6.91 8.01 -1.26
C THR A 52 -5.77 6.99 -1.26
N TRP A 53 -5.08 6.82 -2.37
CA TRP A 53 -3.90 5.96 -2.45
C TRP A 53 -2.64 6.77 -2.18
N VAL A 54 -1.80 6.30 -1.27
CA VAL A 54 -0.51 6.94 -0.93
C VAL A 54 0.60 5.92 -1.01
N SER A 55 1.67 6.23 -1.74
CA SER A 55 2.88 5.44 -1.77
C SER A 55 3.78 5.81 -0.59
N ASP A 56 4.19 4.82 0.20
CA ASP A 56 5.28 4.92 1.16
C ASP A 56 6.45 4.05 0.67
N PRO A 57 7.37 4.63 -0.12
CA PRO A 57 8.52 3.92 -0.67
C PRO A 57 9.65 3.71 0.35
N MET A 58 9.47 4.11 1.61
CA MET A 58 10.56 4.05 2.60
C MET A 58 10.58 2.72 3.33
N HIS A 59 9.46 2.35 3.96
CA HIS A 59 9.47 1.27 4.93
C HIS A 59 9.64 -0.12 4.32
N GLY A 60 9.13 -0.34 3.10
CA GLY A 60 9.25 -1.63 2.41
C GLY A 60 10.65 -1.92 1.83
N ASN A 61 11.56 -0.94 1.85
CA ASN A 61 12.88 -1.00 1.20
C ASN A 61 14.05 -0.93 2.20
N THR A 62 13.81 -1.22 3.48
CA THR A 62 14.86 -1.15 4.50
C THR A 62 15.76 -2.38 4.46
N ILE A 63 17.08 -2.16 4.39
CA ILE A 63 18.11 -3.20 4.42
C ILE A 63 19.11 -2.95 5.56
N LYS A 64 19.94 -3.95 5.86
CA LYS A 64 21.08 -3.82 6.77
C LYS A 64 22.37 -3.75 5.97
N ALA A 65 23.13 -2.68 6.12
CA ALA A 65 24.43 -2.52 5.48
C ALA A 65 25.46 -3.49 6.11
N PRO A 66 26.60 -3.78 5.43
CA PRO A 66 27.69 -4.58 6.01
C PRO A 66 28.21 -4.03 7.34
N SER A 67 28.15 -2.71 7.54
CA SER A 67 28.48 -2.04 8.82
C SER A 67 27.47 -2.30 9.94
N GLY A 68 26.36 -2.96 9.65
CA GLY A 68 25.28 -3.24 10.60
C GLY A 68 24.21 -2.16 10.71
N LEU A 69 24.40 -1.01 10.05
CA LEU A 69 23.45 0.10 10.06
C LEU A 69 22.20 -0.20 9.21
N LYS A 70 21.03 0.23 9.69
CA LYS A 70 19.79 0.22 8.89
C LYS A 70 19.85 1.35 7.88
N THR A 71 19.64 1.03 6.61
CA THR A 71 19.64 2.00 5.52
C THR A 71 18.64 1.61 4.44
N ARG A 72 18.47 2.46 3.42
CA ARG A 72 17.58 2.25 2.27
C ARG A 72 18.29 2.71 1.00
N PRO A 73 18.40 1.86 -0.04
CA PRO A 73 18.94 2.29 -1.33
C PRO A 73 18.02 3.32 -1.97
N PHE A 74 18.59 4.41 -2.48
CA PHE A 74 17.81 5.49 -3.09
C PHE A 74 17.08 5.02 -4.36
N ASP A 75 17.69 4.14 -5.15
CA ASP A 75 17.08 3.56 -6.36
C ASP A 75 15.81 2.75 -6.04
N SER A 76 15.69 2.22 -4.82
CA SER A 76 14.49 1.51 -4.38
C SER A 76 13.39 2.46 -3.87
N ILE A 77 13.64 3.77 -3.79
CA ILE A 77 12.71 4.78 -3.27
C ILE A 77 12.07 5.64 -4.38
N ARG A 78 12.73 5.75 -5.54
CA ARG A 78 12.37 6.67 -6.63
C ARG A 78 11.05 6.37 -7.33
#